data_AF-A0A3D5NX98-F1
#
_entry.id   AF-A0A3D5NX98-F1
#
_cell.length_a   1.000
_cell.length_b   1.000
_cell.length_c   1.000
_cell.angle_alpha   90.00
_cell.angle_beta   90.00
_cell.angle_gamma   90.00
#
_symmetry.space_group_name_H-M   'P 1'
#
loop_
_entity.id
_entity.type
_entity.pdbx_description
1 polymer ?
#
loop_
_entity_poly.entity_id
_entity_poly.type
_entity_poly.pdbx_seq_one_letter_code
_entity_poly.pdbx_strand_id
1 'polypeptide(L)'
;WNHRILAGRGDSAVTYIHIHCLVKLLERILAKSENLPRIDIYLASPDRAISHRTLYLLATRLYFGKPTKPIYLPKWVIIPGIYCRDWLGRLVRHRPFERPWMVKYIDHQLQVDASYTRSALDWQPVTRCFVLRRLIFLIERMKSAPGEWQARNEAAMKRTSERPSLLIAETLQQHQEVVIEQILNVLTNPESAERYANYQKLDRQKLRWYVTIACNLLMTAVRTGDRLAMSNYARFIASIRIREGFPFQEVASGFRVMGEIVFNTLLQQPQFTNGEHVLRDNISLTIQLAVDEIEDAYEQAHFIRKNA
;
A
#
# COMPACT_ATOMS: atom_id res chain seq x y z
N TRP A 1 2.27 5.87 -26.94
CA TRP A 1 3.03 6.83 -27.78
C TRP A 1 4.40 7.18 -27.19
N ASN A 2 4.53 7.54 -25.91
CA ASN A 2 5.82 7.89 -25.26
C ASN A 2 6.91 6.80 -25.19
N HIS A 3 6.60 5.53 -25.48
CA HIS A 3 7.52 4.42 -25.20
C HIS A 3 8.78 4.38 -26.08
N ARG A 4 8.92 5.23 -27.11
CA ARG A 4 10.10 5.28 -28.00
C ARG A 4 10.96 6.52 -27.81
N ILE A 5 10.55 7.45 -26.96
CA ILE A 5 11.17 8.78 -26.83
C ILE A 5 12.14 8.76 -25.65
N LEU A 6 13.36 9.24 -25.86
CA LEU A 6 14.33 9.50 -24.80
C LEU A 6 14.64 10.99 -24.73
N ALA A 7 14.70 11.51 -23.51
CA ALA A 7 15.08 12.89 -23.27
C ALA A 7 16.56 13.13 -23.58
N GLY A 8 16.87 14.23 -24.28
CA GLY A 8 18.24 14.57 -24.64
C GLY A 8 18.86 13.51 -25.55
N ARG A 9 20.08 13.07 -25.23
CA ARG A 9 20.79 11.94 -25.86
C ARG A 9 20.49 10.60 -25.15
N GLY A 10 19.64 10.62 -24.14
CA GLY A 10 19.36 9.47 -23.28
C GLY A 10 20.51 9.11 -22.36
N ASP A 11 21.45 10.04 -22.13
CA ASP A 11 22.65 9.82 -21.32
C ASP A 11 22.39 10.04 -19.82
N SER A 12 21.19 10.51 -19.45
CA SER A 12 20.75 10.55 -18.06
C SER A 12 20.91 9.18 -17.44
N ALA A 13 21.72 9.10 -16.39
CA ALA A 13 22.08 7.84 -15.75
C ALA A 13 21.94 7.95 -14.24
N VAL A 14 21.42 6.88 -13.64
CA VAL A 14 21.32 6.73 -12.18
C VAL A 14 21.82 5.36 -11.77
N THR A 15 22.18 5.22 -10.51
CA THR A 15 22.58 3.95 -9.92
C THR A 15 21.36 3.16 -9.48
N TYR A 16 21.29 1.89 -9.86
CA TYR A 16 20.21 0.98 -9.50
C TYR A 16 20.71 -0.06 -8.51
N ILE A 17 20.16 -0.05 -7.29
CA ILE A 17 20.41 -1.07 -6.28
C ILE A 17 19.22 -2.02 -6.16
N HIS A 18 19.51 -3.30 -6.06
CA HIS A 18 18.51 -4.33 -5.81
C HIS A 18 18.21 -4.42 -4.31
N ILE A 19 16.94 -4.62 -3.94
CA ILE A 19 16.50 -4.69 -2.53
C ILE A 19 17.28 -5.72 -1.70
N HIS A 20 17.53 -6.91 -2.25
CA HIS A 20 18.39 -7.93 -1.61
C HIS A 20 19.79 -7.42 -1.23
N CYS A 21 20.40 -6.58 -2.06
CA CYS A 21 21.71 -6.01 -1.75
C CYS A 21 21.60 -4.98 -0.62
N LEU A 22 20.52 -4.20 -0.61
CA LEU A 22 20.23 -3.23 0.45
C LEU A 22 19.99 -3.92 1.80
N VAL A 23 19.20 -4.99 1.84
CA VAL A 23 18.98 -5.79 3.07
C VAL A 23 20.31 -6.31 3.61
N LYS A 24 21.15 -6.88 2.74
CA LYS A 24 22.49 -7.35 3.14
C LYS A 24 23.41 -6.24 3.66
N LEU A 25 23.27 -5.02 3.16
CA LEU A 25 24.01 -3.87 3.68
C LEU A 25 23.57 -3.55 5.10
N LEU A 26 22.25 -3.51 5.34
CA LEU A 26 21.69 -3.28 6.68
C LEU A 26 22.10 -4.39 7.67
N GLU A 27 22.06 -5.65 7.24
CA GLU A 27 22.57 -6.79 8.03
C GLU A 27 24.04 -6.59 8.41
N ARG A 28 24.88 -6.11 7.49
CA ARG A 28 26.30 -5.82 7.74
C ARG A 28 26.50 -4.66 8.71
N ILE A 29 25.68 -3.60 8.62
CA ILE A 29 25.72 -2.49 9.58
C ILE A 29 25.38 -2.99 10.98
N LEU A 30 24.32 -3.78 11.13
CA LEU A 30 23.91 -4.32 12.43
C LEU A 30 24.98 -5.26 13.01
N ALA A 31 25.52 -6.16 12.18
CA ALA A 31 26.54 -7.12 12.61
C ALA A 31 27.87 -6.44 13.00
N LYS A 32 28.20 -5.29 12.41
CA LYS A 32 29.40 -4.52 12.73
C LYS A 32 29.16 -3.37 13.70
N SER A 33 27.93 -3.19 14.21
CA SER A 33 27.51 -1.99 14.95
C SER A 33 28.43 -1.58 16.10
N GLU A 34 29.01 -2.54 16.82
CA GLU A 34 29.96 -2.27 17.91
C GLU A 34 31.30 -1.65 17.45
N ASN A 35 31.69 -1.93 16.20
CA ASN A 35 32.95 -1.49 15.60
C ASN A 35 32.77 -0.27 14.68
N LEU A 36 31.54 0.19 14.48
CA LEU A 36 31.25 1.36 13.63
C LEU A 36 31.09 2.61 14.49
N PRO A 37 31.35 3.81 13.92
CA PRO A 37 31.04 5.06 14.61
C PRO A 37 29.57 5.13 15.00
N ARG A 38 29.27 5.80 16.12
CA ARG A 38 27.87 6.00 16.58
C ARG A 38 26.99 6.68 15.53
N ILE A 39 27.60 7.52 14.68
CA ILE A 39 26.95 8.23 13.59
C ILE A 39 27.88 8.15 12.38
N ASP A 40 27.38 7.63 11.27
CA ASP A 40 28.13 7.52 10.02
C ASP A 40 27.17 7.48 8.81
N ILE A 41 27.70 7.68 7.60
CA ILE A 41 26.94 7.72 6.35
C ILE A 41 27.45 6.62 5.39
N TYR A 42 26.57 5.68 5.08
CA TYR A 42 26.86 4.59 4.15
C TYR A 42 26.02 4.70 2.87
N LEU A 43 26.69 4.75 1.72
CA LEU A 43 26.07 4.84 0.40
C LEU A 43 25.85 3.45 -0.18
N ALA A 44 24.58 3.04 -0.22
CA ALA A 44 24.16 1.75 -0.79
C ALA A 44 24.07 1.84 -2.32
N SER A 45 25.21 1.77 -3.02
CA SER A 45 25.25 1.91 -4.48
C SER A 45 26.29 1.02 -5.18
N PRO A 46 25.98 0.50 -6.40
CA PRO A 46 27.00 0.05 -7.33
C PRO A 46 27.82 1.22 -7.89
N ASP A 47 29.07 0.97 -8.32
CA ASP A 47 29.95 2.01 -8.90
C ASP A 47 29.42 2.65 -10.19
N ARG A 48 28.63 1.89 -10.95
CA ARG A 48 28.24 2.30 -12.30
C ARG A 48 26.80 2.78 -12.31
N ALA A 49 26.62 4.03 -12.70
CA ALA A 49 25.33 4.53 -13.15
C ALA A 49 24.98 3.90 -14.50
N ILE A 50 23.71 3.58 -14.71
CA ILE A 50 23.21 3.03 -15.96
C ILE A 50 22.35 4.08 -16.65
N SER A 51 22.66 4.39 -17.91
CA SER A 51 21.91 5.38 -18.67
C SER A 51 20.56 4.85 -19.15
N HIS A 52 19.60 5.75 -19.30
CA HIS A 52 18.30 5.45 -19.88
C HIS A 52 18.42 4.83 -21.27
N ARG A 53 19.34 5.33 -22.10
CA ARG A 53 19.66 4.73 -23.41
C ARG A 53 20.08 3.26 -23.28
N THR A 54 20.94 2.93 -22.33
CA THR A 54 21.41 1.55 -22.12
C THR A 54 20.25 0.65 -21.71
N LEU A 55 19.42 1.09 -20.76
CA LEU A 55 18.23 0.36 -20.33
C LEU A 55 17.24 0.16 -21.48
N TYR A 56 16.99 1.21 -22.27
CA TYR A 56 16.07 1.18 -23.40
C TYR A 56 16.51 0.18 -24.47
N LEU A 57 17.77 0.24 -24.90
CA LEU A 57 18.31 -0.67 -25.92
C LEU A 57 18.28 -2.12 -25.45
N LEU A 58 18.58 -2.38 -24.18
CA LEU A 58 18.51 -3.72 -23.62
C LEU A 58 17.07 -4.22 -23.49
N ALA A 59 16.16 -3.40 -22.96
CA ALA A 59 14.75 -3.74 -22.82
C ALA A 59 14.11 -4.07 -24.17
N THR A 60 14.36 -3.24 -25.18
CA THR A 60 13.81 -3.44 -26.53
C THR A 60 14.40 -4.66 -27.22
N ARG A 61 15.70 -4.94 -27.05
CA ARG A 61 16.31 -6.19 -27.50
C ARG A 61 15.64 -7.41 -26.86
N LEU A 62 15.42 -7.40 -25.54
CA LEU A 62 14.79 -8.51 -24.83
C LEU A 62 13.32 -8.70 -25.22
N TYR A 63 12.59 -7.60 -25.46
CA TYR A 63 11.18 -7.66 -25.79
C TYR A 63 10.92 -8.02 -27.27
N PHE A 64 11.60 -7.36 -28.20
CA PHE A 64 11.39 -7.51 -29.65
C PHE A 64 12.40 -8.43 -30.33
N GLY A 65 13.37 -8.98 -29.60
CA GLY A 65 14.49 -9.75 -30.16
C GLY A 65 15.60 -8.89 -30.79
N LYS A 66 15.37 -7.59 -31.00
CA LYS A 66 16.36 -6.64 -31.58
C LYS A 66 16.31 -5.28 -30.89
N PRO A 67 17.46 -4.60 -30.71
CA PRO A 67 17.47 -3.26 -30.15
C PRO A 67 16.77 -2.30 -31.11
N THR A 68 15.83 -1.50 -30.61
CA THR A 68 15.17 -0.48 -31.42
C THR A 68 15.86 0.87 -31.24
N LYS A 69 15.93 1.69 -32.29
CA LYS A 69 16.48 3.04 -32.18
C LYS A 69 15.47 3.94 -31.45
N PRO A 70 15.86 4.61 -30.35
CA PRO A 70 15.01 5.60 -29.69
C PRO A 70 14.93 6.88 -30.53
N ILE A 71 13.87 7.64 -30.32
CA ILE A 71 13.71 9.00 -30.82
C ILE A 71 14.24 9.94 -29.74
N TYR A 72 15.29 10.68 -30.05
CA TYR A 72 15.89 11.64 -29.14
C TYR A 72 15.15 12.97 -29.21
N LEU A 73 14.70 13.46 -28.06
CA LEU A 73 14.06 14.77 -27.96
C LEU A 73 15.10 15.79 -27.51
N PRO A 74 15.46 16.80 -28.33
CA PRO A 74 16.54 17.71 -27.98
C PRO A 74 16.14 18.60 -26.79
N LYS A 75 17.13 18.97 -25.97
CA LYS A 75 16.91 19.71 -24.72
C LYS A 75 16.07 20.98 -24.92
N TRP A 76 16.32 21.72 -26.00
CA TRP A 76 15.60 22.97 -26.29
C TRP A 76 14.10 22.77 -26.57
N VAL A 77 13.65 21.57 -26.93
CA VAL A 77 12.22 21.23 -27.04
C VAL A 77 11.67 20.76 -25.69
N ILE A 78 12.44 19.95 -24.96
CA ILE A 78 12.02 19.39 -23.65
C ILE A 78 11.79 20.49 -22.63
N ILE A 79 12.75 21.40 -22.51
CA ILE A 79 12.77 22.45 -21.49
C ILE A 79 11.46 23.25 -21.53
N PRO A 80 11.10 23.95 -22.62
CA PRO A 80 9.86 24.72 -22.67
C PRO A 80 8.63 23.81 -22.48
N GLY A 81 8.66 22.58 -22.98
CA GLY A 81 7.59 21.60 -22.77
C GLY A 81 7.34 21.27 -21.29
N ILE A 82 8.39 21.05 -20.50
CA ILE A 82 8.28 20.79 -19.05
C ILE A 82 7.71 22.02 -18.32
N TYR A 83 8.20 23.22 -18.62
CA TYR A 83 7.69 24.44 -18.00
C TYR A 83 6.21 24.69 -18.33
N CYS A 84 5.82 24.52 -19.59
CA CYS A 84 4.42 24.67 -20.03
C CYS A 84 3.51 23.65 -19.33
N ARG A 85 3.91 22.37 -19.28
CA ARG A 85 3.14 21.31 -18.62
C ARG A 85 3.05 21.49 -17.11
N ASP A 86 4.13 21.95 -16.44
CA ASP A 86 4.09 22.22 -15.00
C ASP A 86 3.15 23.39 -14.69
N TRP A 87 3.16 24.44 -15.53
CA TRP A 87 2.23 25.57 -15.39
C TRP A 87 0.77 25.14 -15.58
N LEU A 88 0.45 24.41 -16.66
CA LEU A 88 -0.88 23.86 -16.90
C LEU A 88 -1.32 22.90 -15.78
N GLY A 89 -0.42 22.04 -15.31
CA GLY A 89 -0.71 21.09 -14.23
C GLY A 89 -0.97 21.76 -12.87
N ARG A 90 -0.45 22.97 -12.64
CA ARG A 90 -0.80 23.77 -11.46
C ARG A 90 -2.23 24.31 -11.56
N LEU A 91 -2.67 24.71 -12.75
CA LEU A 91 -4.04 25.16 -13.00
C LEU A 91 -5.05 24.02 -12.84
N VAL A 92 -4.70 22.81 -13.29
CA VAL A 92 -5.59 21.63 -13.30
C VAL A 92 -5.46 20.78 -12.02
N ARG A 93 -4.70 21.23 -11.01
CA ARG A 93 -4.34 20.49 -9.76
C ARG A 93 -3.68 19.11 -9.96
N HIS A 94 -3.53 18.62 -11.19
CA HIS A 94 -2.76 17.43 -11.53
C HIS A 94 -1.43 17.81 -12.13
N ARG A 95 -0.41 17.84 -11.27
CA ARG A 95 0.95 18.17 -11.69
C ARG A 95 1.62 16.97 -12.36
N PRO A 96 2.38 17.17 -13.46
CA PRO A 96 3.09 16.09 -14.15
C PRO A 96 4.24 15.52 -13.29
N PHE A 97 4.69 14.31 -13.67
CA PHE A 97 5.86 13.67 -13.06
C PHE A 97 7.13 14.48 -13.31
N GLU A 98 7.36 14.91 -14.55
CA GLU A 98 8.51 15.72 -14.93
C GLU A 98 8.37 17.14 -14.37
N ARG A 99 9.41 17.60 -13.66
CA ARG A 99 9.43 18.91 -12.99
C ARG A 99 10.48 19.84 -13.58
N PRO A 100 10.28 21.17 -13.50
CA PRO A 100 11.29 22.14 -13.92
C PRO A 100 12.68 21.90 -13.31
N TRP A 101 12.75 21.52 -12.02
CA TRP A 101 14.02 21.22 -11.37
C TRP A 101 14.73 19.99 -11.94
N MET A 102 14.03 19.08 -12.63
CA MET A 102 14.61 17.88 -13.22
C MET A 102 15.41 18.18 -14.50
N VAL A 103 15.19 19.34 -15.13
CA VAL A 103 15.84 19.76 -16.38
C VAL A 103 17.37 19.69 -16.28
N LYS A 104 17.94 20.06 -15.13
CA LYS A 104 19.39 20.02 -14.89
C LYS A 104 19.99 18.62 -14.95
N TYR A 105 19.17 17.57 -14.82
CA TYR A 105 19.62 16.18 -14.86
C TYR A 105 19.50 15.54 -16.25
N ILE A 106 18.99 16.27 -17.26
CA ILE A 106 18.93 15.74 -18.62
C ILE A 106 20.36 15.55 -19.16
N ASP A 107 20.66 14.32 -19.59
CA ASP A 107 21.99 13.84 -19.99
C ASP A 107 23.07 13.91 -18.91
N HIS A 108 22.69 14.05 -17.64
CA HIS A 108 23.63 14.02 -16.52
C HIS A 108 23.75 12.61 -15.93
N GLN A 109 24.98 12.17 -15.67
CA GLN A 109 25.24 10.86 -15.07
C GLN A 109 25.47 11.01 -13.57
N LEU A 110 24.49 10.56 -12.79
CA LEU A 110 24.55 10.54 -11.33
C LEU A 110 25.30 9.30 -10.86
N GLN A 111 26.62 9.31 -11.07
CA GLN A 111 27.51 8.29 -10.53
C GLN A 111 27.73 8.54 -9.04
N VAL A 112 27.77 7.47 -8.27
CA VAL A 112 27.94 7.51 -6.81
C VAL A 112 29.18 6.70 -6.47
N ASP A 113 30.12 7.33 -5.77
CA ASP A 113 31.25 6.61 -5.19
C ASP A 113 30.81 5.98 -3.86
N ALA A 114 30.79 4.65 -3.81
CA ALA A 114 30.46 3.88 -2.62
C ALA A 114 31.69 3.18 -2.01
N SER A 115 32.91 3.56 -2.43
CA SER A 115 34.18 2.96 -1.99
C SER A 115 34.30 2.88 -0.46
N TYR A 116 33.99 3.99 0.23
CA TYR A 116 33.96 4.08 1.69
C TYR A 116 33.05 3.03 2.34
N THR A 117 31.85 2.84 1.81
CA THR A 117 30.89 1.88 2.35
C THR A 117 31.38 0.45 2.20
N ARG A 118 32.09 0.15 1.10
CA ARG A 118 32.65 -1.19 0.88
C ARG A 118 33.79 -1.49 1.81
N SER A 119 34.69 -0.52 2.01
CA SER A 119 35.83 -0.69 2.92
C SER A 119 35.36 -0.80 4.38
N ALA A 120 34.44 0.06 4.82
CA ALA A 120 33.92 0.03 6.20
C ALA A 120 33.13 -1.25 6.49
N LEU A 121 32.21 -1.63 5.61
CA LEU A 121 31.26 -2.73 5.88
C LEU A 121 31.72 -4.10 5.36
N ASP A 122 32.81 -4.18 4.59
CA ASP A 122 33.16 -5.38 3.81
C ASP A 122 31.94 -5.88 3.01
N TRP A 123 31.34 -4.94 2.26
CA TRP A 123 30.10 -5.17 1.54
C TRP A 123 30.24 -4.74 0.09
N GLN A 124 29.63 -5.49 -0.82
CA GLN A 124 29.53 -5.13 -2.23
C GLN A 124 28.22 -5.66 -2.84
N PRO A 125 27.60 -4.92 -3.78
CA PRO A 125 26.39 -5.40 -4.43
C PRO A 125 26.70 -6.59 -5.34
N VAL A 126 25.91 -7.65 -5.22
CA VAL A 126 26.14 -8.88 -5.98
C VAL A 126 25.85 -8.66 -7.46
N THR A 127 26.77 -9.07 -8.34
CA THR A 127 26.69 -8.85 -9.79
C THR A 127 25.39 -9.36 -10.41
N ARG A 128 24.88 -10.52 -9.96
CA ARG A 128 23.61 -11.09 -10.44
C ARG A 128 22.40 -10.16 -10.20
N CYS A 129 22.50 -9.27 -9.23
CA CYS A 129 21.45 -8.33 -8.85
C CYS A 129 21.52 -7.00 -9.60
N PHE A 130 22.52 -6.78 -10.47
CA PHE A 130 22.59 -5.58 -11.29
C PHE A 130 21.39 -5.48 -12.25
N VAL A 131 20.87 -4.26 -12.41
CA VAL A 131 19.65 -3.99 -13.18
C VAL A 131 19.70 -4.57 -14.60
N LEU A 132 20.85 -4.48 -15.29
CA LEU A 132 21.01 -5.02 -16.64
C LEU A 132 20.83 -6.54 -16.69
N ARG A 133 21.31 -7.26 -15.66
CA ARG A 133 21.11 -8.72 -15.54
C ARG A 133 19.70 -9.06 -15.06
N ARG A 134 19.05 -8.17 -14.32
CA ARG A 134 17.67 -8.36 -13.84
C ARG A 134 16.61 -8.03 -14.88
N LEU A 135 16.96 -7.25 -15.89
CA LEU A 135 16.02 -6.82 -16.94
C LEU A 135 15.43 -8.00 -17.70
N ILE A 136 16.17 -9.09 -17.91
CA ILE A 136 15.64 -10.31 -18.55
C ILE A 136 14.45 -10.88 -17.77
N PHE A 137 14.57 -11.01 -16.45
CA PHE A 137 13.48 -11.52 -15.61
C PHE A 137 12.29 -10.55 -15.57
N LEU A 138 12.55 -9.24 -15.57
CA LEU A 138 11.50 -8.23 -15.60
C LEU A 138 10.69 -8.26 -16.90
N ILE A 139 11.38 -8.35 -18.04
CA ILE A 139 10.75 -8.39 -19.36
C ILE A 139 10.07 -9.74 -19.60
N GLU A 140 10.68 -10.86 -19.18
CA GLU A 140 10.07 -12.17 -19.33
C GLU A 140 8.78 -12.27 -18.52
N ARG A 141 8.78 -11.83 -17.26
CA ARG A 141 7.56 -11.78 -16.44
C ARG A 141 6.50 -10.84 -17.00
N MET A 142 6.91 -9.71 -17.58
CA MET A 142 5.99 -8.79 -18.25
C MET A 142 5.29 -9.46 -19.44
N LYS A 143 6.00 -10.32 -20.19
CA LYS A 143 5.45 -11.05 -21.35
C LYS A 143 4.59 -12.25 -20.93
N SER A 144 5.05 -13.03 -19.94
CA SER A 144 4.39 -14.26 -19.53
C SER A 144 3.17 -14.03 -18.63
N ALA A 145 3.20 -12.99 -17.79
CA ALA A 145 2.17 -12.67 -16.80
C ALA A 145 1.93 -11.16 -16.69
N PRO A 146 1.41 -10.50 -17.75
CA PRO A 146 1.27 -9.05 -17.80
C PRO A 146 0.37 -8.47 -16.70
N GLY A 147 -0.73 -9.15 -16.35
CA GLY A 147 -1.65 -8.70 -15.30
C GLY A 147 -1.00 -8.62 -13.92
N GLU A 148 -0.30 -9.68 -13.48
CA GLU A 148 0.44 -9.67 -12.22
C GLU A 148 1.57 -8.64 -12.21
N TRP A 149 2.28 -8.53 -13.32
CA TRP A 149 3.38 -7.59 -13.47
C TRP A 149 2.88 -6.15 -13.34
N GLN A 150 1.78 -5.82 -14.01
CA GLN A 150 1.15 -4.50 -13.95
C GLN A 150 0.60 -4.22 -12.56
N ALA A 151 -0.12 -5.16 -11.95
CA ALA A 151 -0.64 -5.02 -10.58
C ALA A 151 0.49 -4.74 -9.58
N ARG A 152 1.62 -5.46 -9.66
CA ARG A 152 2.78 -5.25 -8.77
C ARG A 152 3.46 -3.89 -9.02
N ASN A 153 3.64 -3.48 -10.27
CA ASN A 153 4.30 -2.21 -10.58
C ASN A 153 3.41 -0.99 -10.35
N GLU A 154 2.12 -1.07 -10.66
CA GLU A 154 1.13 -0.04 -10.32
C GLU A 154 0.98 0.09 -8.80
N ALA A 155 0.90 -1.03 -8.07
CA ALA A 155 0.90 -1.01 -6.61
C ALA A 155 2.16 -0.34 -6.06
N ALA A 156 3.34 -0.58 -6.64
CA ALA A 156 4.58 0.09 -6.24
C ALA A 156 4.56 1.60 -6.55
N MET A 157 4.03 2.02 -7.70
CA MET A 157 3.91 3.44 -8.06
C MET A 157 2.89 4.18 -7.18
N LYS A 158 1.73 3.57 -6.92
CA LYS A 158 0.67 4.14 -6.08
C LYS A 158 1.05 4.17 -4.59
N ARG A 159 1.74 3.15 -4.06
CA ARG A 159 2.20 3.09 -2.65
C ARG A 159 3.22 4.16 -2.26
N THR A 160 3.91 4.78 -3.22
CA THR A 160 5.05 5.66 -2.92
C THR A 160 4.63 7.11 -2.70
N SER A 161 3.44 7.55 -3.13
CA SER A 161 3.08 8.97 -3.05
C SER A 161 2.11 9.32 -1.92
N GLU A 162 1.27 8.40 -1.45
CA GLU A 162 0.36 8.61 -0.33
C GLU A 162 0.27 7.29 0.45
N ARG A 163 0.36 7.32 1.78
CA ARG A 163 0.15 6.13 2.64
C ARG A 163 -1.22 6.21 3.32
N PRO A 164 -2.34 6.23 2.56
CA PRO A 164 -3.66 6.43 3.13
C PRO A 164 -4.01 5.34 4.15
N SER A 165 -3.65 4.08 3.88
CA SER A 165 -3.91 2.96 4.81
C SER A 165 -3.23 3.14 6.17
N LEU A 166 -2.01 3.71 6.18
CA LEU A 166 -1.30 4.00 7.42
C LEU A 166 -1.95 5.17 8.16
N LEU A 167 -2.31 6.24 7.44
CA LEU A 167 -3.03 7.38 8.00
C LEU A 167 -4.39 6.98 8.59
N ILE A 168 -5.14 6.10 7.92
CA ILE A 168 -6.42 5.56 8.42
C ILE A 168 -6.19 4.77 9.70
N ALA A 169 -5.21 3.85 9.72
CA ALA A 169 -4.93 3.04 10.89
C ALA A 169 -4.47 3.89 12.09
N GLU A 170 -3.58 4.86 11.88
CA GLU A 170 -3.11 5.77 12.94
C GLU A 170 -4.25 6.67 13.46
N THR A 171 -5.10 7.20 12.58
CA THR A 171 -6.22 8.04 12.99
C THR A 171 -7.28 7.23 13.75
N LEU A 172 -7.55 6.00 13.30
CA LEU A 172 -8.47 5.10 14.00
C LEU A 172 -7.91 4.71 15.36
N GLN A 173 -6.60 4.48 15.47
CA GLN A 173 -5.94 4.21 16.75
C GLN A 173 -6.08 5.40 17.72
N GLN A 174 -5.91 6.64 17.23
CA GLN A 174 -6.07 7.85 18.04
C GLN A 174 -7.51 8.04 18.56
N HIS A 175 -8.51 7.66 17.76
CA HIS A 175 -9.93 7.83 18.08
C HIS A 175 -10.60 6.54 18.56
N GLN A 176 -9.83 5.49 18.84
CA GLN A 176 -10.36 4.16 19.10
C GLN A 176 -11.32 4.15 20.29
N GLU A 177 -10.98 4.83 21.38
CA GLU A 177 -11.81 4.88 22.58
C GLU A 177 -13.17 5.55 22.32
N VAL A 178 -13.16 6.66 21.57
CA VAL A 178 -14.37 7.39 21.17
C VAL A 178 -15.26 6.52 20.29
N VAL A 179 -14.65 5.83 19.31
CA VAL A 179 -15.35 4.91 18.41
C VAL A 179 -15.99 3.76 19.18
N ILE A 180 -15.24 3.12 20.09
CA ILE A 180 -15.75 2.00 20.90
C ILE A 180 -16.94 2.45 21.74
N GLU A 181 -16.83 3.58 22.44
CA GLU A 181 -17.95 4.08 23.27
C GLU A 181 -19.16 4.48 22.43
N GLN A 182 -18.97 5.08 21.25
CA GLN A 182 -20.07 5.37 20.33
C GLN A 182 -20.78 4.09 19.87
N ILE A 183 -20.03 3.03 19.52
CA ILE A 183 -20.61 1.73 19.14
C ILE A 183 -21.40 1.14 20.29
N LEU A 184 -20.81 1.10 21.50
CA LEU A 184 -21.49 0.57 22.68
C LEU A 184 -22.77 1.33 22.98
N ASN A 185 -22.73 2.66 22.91
CA ASN A 185 -23.90 3.50 23.16
C ASN A 185 -25.00 3.23 22.15
N VAL A 186 -24.70 3.06 20.86
CA VAL A 186 -25.74 2.72 19.86
C VAL A 186 -26.34 1.34 20.12
N LEU A 187 -25.51 0.34 20.44
CA LEU A 187 -25.99 -1.03 20.66
C LEU A 187 -26.75 -1.20 21.98
N THR A 188 -26.49 -0.37 23.00
CA THR A 188 -27.13 -0.46 24.31
C THR A 188 -28.11 0.67 24.62
N ASN A 189 -28.34 1.61 23.69
CA ASN A 189 -29.32 2.70 23.89
C ASN A 189 -30.74 2.10 23.97
N PRO A 190 -31.53 2.42 25.01
CA PRO A 190 -32.95 2.04 25.10
C PRO A 190 -33.77 2.35 23.85
N GLU A 191 -33.50 3.46 23.15
CA GLU A 191 -34.21 3.83 21.92
C GLU A 191 -33.97 2.86 20.76
N SER A 192 -32.87 2.11 20.80
CA SER A 192 -32.54 1.10 19.80
C SER A 192 -32.89 -0.33 20.24
N ALA A 193 -33.68 -0.49 21.32
CA ALA A 193 -34.06 -1.79 21.89
C ALA A 193 -34.76 -2.71 20.90
N GLU A 194 -35.60 -2.16 20.04
CA GLU A 194 -36.31 -2.95 19.03
C GLU A 194 -35.35 -3.62 18.05
N ARG A 195 -34.23 -2.96 17.72
CA ARG A 195 -33.23 -3.44 16.76
C ARG A 195 -32.11 -4.26 17.40
N TYR A 196 -31.77 -3.98 18.66
CA TYR A 196 -30.63 -4.56 19.38
C TYR A 196 -31.02 -5.23 20.71
N ALA A 197 -32.17 -5.91 20.72
CA ALA A 197 -32.79 -6.47 21.92
C ALA A 197 -31.88 -7.47 22.67
N ASN A 198 -31.07 -8.26 21.97
CA ASN A 198 -30.16 -9.23 22.58
C ASN A 198 -28.84 -8.59 23.00
N TYR A 199 -28.35 -7.60 22.27
CA TYR A 199 -27.19 -6.81 22.68
C TYR A 199 -27.43 -6.04 23.99
N GLN A 200 -28.66 -5.57 24.26
CA GLN A 200 -29.01 -4.92 25.52
C GLN A 200 -28.96 -5.86 26.73
N LYS A 201 -29.16 -7.16 26.52
CA LYS A 201 -29.08 -8.17 27.58
C LYS A 201 -27.65 -8.63 27.83
N LEU A 202 -26.72 -8.31 26.92
CA LEU A 202 -25.33 -8.70 27.03
C LEU A 202 -24.62 -7.80 28.04
N ASP A 203 -23.77 -8.40 28.88
CA ASP A 203 -22.91 -7.62 29.77
C ASP A 203 -22.07 -6.59 28.99
N ARG A 204 -22.09 -5.34 29.44
CA ARG A 204 -21.45 -4.22 28.74
C ARG A 204 -19.93 -4.41 28.64
N GLN A 205 -19.28 -4.98 29.66
CA GLN A 205 -17.83 -5.23 29.61
C GLN A 205 -17.50 -6.32 28.58
N LYS A 206 -18.29 -7.39 28.54
CA LYS A 206 -18.18 -8.44 27.53
C LYS A 206 -18.40 -7.89 26.11
N LEU A 207 -19.41 -7.04 25.91
CA LEU A 207 -19.65 -6.39 24.62
C LEU A 207 -18.47 -5.49 24.22
N ARG A 208 -17.97 -4.67 25.15
CA ARG A 208 -16.80 -3.80 24.94
C ARG A 208 -15.61 -4.61 24.48
N TRP A 209 -15.33 -5.75 25.10
CA TRP A 209 -14.24 -6.62 24.69
C TRP A 209 -14.37 -7.10 23.23
N TYR A 210 -15.57 -7.54 22.83
CA TYR A 210 -15.82 -7.96 21.44
C TYR A 210 -15.66 -6.81 20.44
N VAL A 211 -16.13 -5.62 20.77
CA VAL A 211 -16.01 -4.43 19.91
C VAL A 211 -14.54 -4.00 19.79
N THR A 212 -13.78 -4.01 20.88
CA THR A 212 -12.35 -3.70 20.87
C THR A 212 -11.57 -4.61 19.93
N ILE A 213 -11.84 -5.92 19.96
CA ILE A 213 -11.18 -6.88 19.06
C ILE A 213 -11.54 -6.58 17.61
N ALA A 214 -12.82 -6.33 17.32
CA ALA A 214 -13.27 -5.99 15.98
C ALA A 214 -12.56 -4.73 15.44
N CYS A 215 -12.44 -3.67 16.26
CA CYS A 215 -11.70 -2.46 15.91
C CYS A 215 -10.21 -2.74 15.65
N ASN A 216 -9.56 -3.58 16.47
CA ASN A 216 -8.16 -3.95 16.29
C ASN A 216 -7.92 -4.76 15.00
N LEU A 217 -8.84 -5.67 14.69
CA LEU A 217 -8.78 -6.45 13.45
C LEU A 217 -9.07 -5.59 12.23
N LEU A 218 -9.99 -4.62 12.33
CA LEU A 218 -10.23 -3.63 11.28
C LEU A 218 -8.97 -2.79 11.04
N MET A 219 -8.33 -2.25 12.09
CA MET A 219 -7.06 -1.52 11.96
C MET A 219 -5.97 -2.38 11.28
N THR A 220 -5.88 -3.65 11.66
CA THR A 220 -4.91 -4.59 11.09
C THR A 220 -5.21 -4.86 9.61
N ALA A 221 -6.48 -5.04 9.26
CA ALA A 221 -6.92 -5.27 7.89
C ALA A 221 -6.64 -4.05 7.01
N VAL A 222 -6.90 -2.84 7.51
CA VAL A 222 -6.54 -1.60 6.81
C VAL A 222 -5.03 -1.50 6.61
N ARG A 223 -4.23 -1.75 7.64
CA ARG A 223 -2.77 -1.59 7.59
C ARG A 223 -2.09 -2.58 6.64
N THR A 224 -2.56 -3.83 6.63
CA THR A 224 -1.93 -4.92 5.86
C THR A 224 -2.56 -5.14 4.49
N GLY A 225 -3.82 -4.71 4.31
CA GLY A 225 -4.67 -5.07 3.19
C GLY A 225 -5.26 -6.49 3.28
N ASP A 226 -4.92 -7.26 4.31
CA ASP A 226 -5.43 -8.61 4.53
C ASP A 226 -6.69 -8.57 5.41
N ARG A 227 -7.82 -8.97 4.83
CA ARG A 227 -9.14 -8.93 5.48
C ARG A 227 -9.53 -10.25 6.13
N LEU A 228 -8.75 -11.32 5.94
CA LEU A 228 -9.09 -12.67 6.41
C LEU A 228 -9.27 -12.74 7.93
N ALA A 229 -8.46 -12.01 8.70
CA ALA A 229 -8.56 -12.00 10.15
C ALA A 229 -9.90 -11.43 10.63
N MET A 230 -10.41 -10.39 9.98
CA MET A 230 -11.71 -9.80 10.29
C MET A 230 -12.86 -10.73 9.89
N SER A 231 -12.80 -11.33 8.69
CA SER A 231 -13.76 -12.33 8.22
C SER A 231 -13.85 -13.54 9.15
N ASN A 232 -12.72 -14.11 9.54
CA ASN A 232 -12.67 -15.24 10.48
C ASN A 232 -13.26 -14.88 11.85
N TYR A 233 -13.00 -13.66 12.33
CA TYR A 233 -13.57 -13.17 13.57
C TYR A 233 -15.09 -12.97 13.47
N ALA A 234 -15.59 -12.41 12.37
CA ALA A 234 -17.02 -12.29 12.10
C ALA A 234 -17.72 -13.65 12.14
N ARG A 235 -17.16 -14.66 11.46
CA ARG A 235 -17.65 -16.04 11.48
C ARG A 235 -17.64 -16.64 12.89
N PHE A 236 -16.56 -16.39 13.66
CA PHE A 236 -16.47 -16.82 15.05
C PHE A 236 -17.55 -16.18 15.93
N ILE A 237 -17.75 -14.87 15.83
CA ILE A 237 -18.81 -14.15 16.57
C ILE A 237 -20.19 -14.65 16.16
N ALA A 238 -20.46 -14.85 14.87
CA ALA A 238 -21.71 -15.43 14.39
C ALA A 238 -21.99 -16.77 15.07
N SER A 239 -20.98 -17.66 15.15
CA SER A 239 -21.14 -18.98 15.79
C SER A 239 -21.51 -18.91 17.27
N ILE A 240 -21.04 -17.89 18.00
CA ILE A 240 -21.41 -17.64 19.40
C ILE A 240 -22.84 -17.11 19.47
N ARG A 241 -23.15 -16.11 18.65
CA ARG A 241 -24.45 -15.42 18.63
C ARG A 241 -25.61 -16.32 18.21
N ILE A 242 -25.37 -17.25 17.29
CA ILE A 242 -26.33 -18.31 16.92
C ILE A 242 -26.71 -19.18 18.13
N ARG A 243 -25.74 -19.52 18.99
CA ARG A 243 -25.98 -20.32 20.20
C ARG A 243 -26.70 -19.52 21.29
N GLU A 244 -26.40 -18.23 21.39
CA GLU A 244 -27.05 -17.31 22.31
C GLU A 244 -28.44 -16.85 21.84
N GLY A 245 -28.86 -17.24 20.63
CA GLY A 245 -30.21 -16.97 20.10
C GLY A 245 -30.38 -15.60 19.43
N PHE A 246 -29.30 -14.92 19.07
CA PHE A 246 -29.35 -13.65 18.35
C PHE A 246 -29.83 -13.88 16.91
N PRO A 247 -30.75 -13.05 16.38
CA PRO A 247 -31.12 -13.08 14.97
C PRO A 247 -29.99 -12.52 14.09
N PHE A 248 -29.89 -13.04 12.87
CA PHE A 248 -28.91 -12.58 11.86
C PHE A 248 -28.92 -11.06 11.68
N GLN A 249 -30.12 -10.48 11.52
CA GLN A 249 -30.26 -9.04 11.25
C GLN A 249 -29.64 -8.19 12.35
N GLU A 250 -29.75 -8.61 13.60
CA GLU A 250 -29.17 -7.90 14.74
C GLU A 250 -27.64 -7.93 14.71
N VAL A 251 -27.04 -9.11 14.47
CA VAL A 251 -25.58 -9.27 14.42
C VAL A 251 -24.97 -8.54 13.21
N ALA A 252 -25.57 -8.73 12.03
CA ALA A 252 -25.13 -8.05 10.81
C ALA A 252 -25.25 -6.52 10.93
N SER A 253 -26.35 -6.04 11.52
CA SER A 253 -26.54 -4.61 11.79
C SER A 253 -25.50 -4.06 12.77
N GLY A 254 -25.10 -4.84 13.78
CA GLY A 254 -24.04 -4.44 14.71
C GLY A 254 -22.69 -4.20 14.02
N PHE A 255 -22.30 -5.06 13.08
CA PHE A 255 -21.08 -4.85 12.28
C PHE A 255 -21.22 -3.67 11.31
N ARG A 256 -22.39 -3.46 10.69
CA ARG A 256 -22.63 -2.30 9.82
C ARG A 256 -22.51 -0.99 10.58
N VAL A 257 -23.15 -0.88 11.75
CA VAL A 257 -23.06 0.31 12.62
C VAL A 257 -21.62 0.57 13.05
N MET A 258 -20.86 -0.46 13.41
CA MET A 258 -19.42 -0.30 13.68
C MET A 258 -18.69 0.32 12.49
N GLY A 259 -18.93 -0.19 11.28
CA GLY A 259 -18.35 0.35 10.06
C GLY A 259 -18.72 1.80 9.79
N GLU A 260 -20.00 2.15 9.97
CA GLU A 260 -20.52 3.51 9.80
C GLU A 260 -19.93 4.50 10.81
N ILE A 261 -19.84 4.11 12.09
CA ILE A 261 -19.25 4.94 13.14
C ILE A 261 -17.78 5.19 12.82
N VAL A 262 -17.00 4.13 12.56
CA VAL A 262 -15.58 4.26 12.18
C VAL A 262 -15.42 5.17 10.96
N PHE A 263 -16.22 4.96 9.92
CA PHE A 263 -16.16 5.75 8.70
C PHE A 263 -16.46 7.23 8.97
N ASN A 264 -17.54 7.54 9.70
CA ASN A 264 -17.96 8.90 9.99
C ASN A 264 -16.97 9.64 10.91
N THR A 265 -16.46 8.98 11.95
CA THR A 265 -15.46 9.56 12.85
C THR A 265 -14.18 9.95 12.10
N LEU A 266 -13.76 9.12 11.13
CA LEU A 266 -12.59 9.39 10.31
C LEU A 266 -12.86 10.46 9.26
N LEU A 267 -14.02 10.44 8.62
CA LEU A 267 -14.38 11.43 7.58
C LEU A 267 -14.42 12.87 8.13
N GLN A 268 -14.77 13.04 9.41
CA GLN A 268 -14.77 14.34 10.10
C GLN A 268 -13.36 14.93 10.32
N GLN A 269 -12.30 14.13 10.15
CA GLN A 269 -10.94 14.62 10.38
C GLN A 269 -10.42 15.42 9.18
N PRO A 270 -9.70 16.53 9.41
CA PRO A 270 -9.22 17.41 8.33
C PRO A 270 -8.39 16.67 7.26
N GLN A 271 -7.65 15.65 7.68
CA GLN A 271 -6.82 14.82 6.82
C GLN A 271 -7.57 13.92 5.83
N PHE A 272 -8.90 13.76 5.96
CA PHE A 272 -9.74 12.96 5.07
C PHE A 272 -10.75 13.79 4.24
N THR A 273 -10.63 15.13 4.21
CA THR A 273 -11.57 16.03 3.52
C THR A 273 -11.79 15.71 2.02
N ASN A 274 -10.82 15.08 1.35
CA ASN A 274 -10.93 14.60 -0.05
C ASN A 274 -10.68 13.08 -0.19
N GLY A 275 -10.75 12.33 0.91
CA GLY A 275 -10.34 10.92 1.00
C GLY A 275 -11.49 9.91 1.11
N GLU A 276 -12.73 10.32 0.81
CA GLU A 276 -13.93 9.50 1.05
C GLU A 276 -13.85 8.12 0.36
N HIS A 277 -13.45 8.07 -0.91
CA HIS A 277 -13.32 6.83 -1.66
C HIS A 277 -12.33 5.85 -1.00
N VAL A 278 -11.24 6.37 -0.46
CA VAL A 278 -10.21 5.57 0.21
C VAL A 278 -10.76 4.99 1.52
N LEU A 279 -11.53 5.76 2.28
CA LEU A 279 -12.20 5.27 3.49
C LEU A 279 -13.23 4.19 3.13
N ARG A 280 -14.02 4.36 2.06
CA ARG A 280 -14.99 3.36 1.60
C ARG A 280 -14.32 2.04 1.22
N ASP A 281 -13.24 2.10 0.44
CA ASP A 281 -12.52 0.91 -0.03
C ASP A 281 -11.86 0.13 1.11
N ASN A 282 -11.45 0.81 2.19
CA ASN A 282 -10.72 0.18 3.29
C ASN A 282 -11.65 -0.26 4.44
N ILE A 283 -12.67 0.53 4.77
CA ILE A 283 -13.55 0.29 5.92
C ILE A 283 -14.82 -0.42 5.47
N SER A 284 -15.61 0.21 4.60
CA SER A 284 -16.93 -0.31 4.20
C SER A 284 -16.81 -1.68 3.53
N LEU A 285 -15.83 -1.87 2.64
CA LEU A 285 -15.60 -3.16 2.00
C LEU A 285 -15.16 -4.25 2.99
N THR A 286 -14.34 -3.92 3.98
CA THR A 286 -13.93 -4.88 5.01
C THR A 286 -15.10 -5.30 5.90
N ILE A 287 -15.97 -4.35 6.24
CA ILE A 287 -17.19 -4.62 7.01
C ILE A 287 -18.21 -5.42 6.19
N GLN A 288 -18.38 -5.13 4.90
CA GLN A 288 -19.26 -5.90 4.03
C GLN A 288 -18.83 -7.37 3.97
N LEU A 289 -17.55 -7.64 3.72
CA LEU A 289 -17.04 -9.02 3.72
C LEU A 289 -17.21 -9.72 5.07
N ALA A 290 -17.11 -8.99 6.18
CA ALA A 290 -17.39 -9.55 7.50
C ALA A 290 -18.88 -9.86 7.69
N VAL A 291 -19.78 -9.05 7.13
CA VAL A 291 -21.23 -9.28 7.17
C VAL A 291 -21.63 -10.48 6.31
N ASP A 292 -21.05 -10.63 5.12
CA ASP A 292 -21.30 -11.78 4.24
C ASP A 292 -20.90 -13.10 4.96
N GLU A 293 -19.78 -13.09 5.68
CA GLU A 293 -19.32 -14.23 6.49
C GLU A 293 -20.23 -14.56 7.69
N ILE A 294 -20.93 -13.55 8.23
CA ILE A 294 -21.96 -13.76 9.24
C ILE A 294 -23.18 -14.41 8.59
N GLU A 295 -23.60 -13.94 7.43
CA GLU A 295 -24.74 -14.50 6.67
C GLU A 295 -24.52 -15.98 6.37
N ASP A 296 -23.36 -16.33 5.79
CA ASP A 296 -22.97 -17.71 5.49
C ASP A 296 -23.05 -18.61 6.73
N ALA A 297 -22.58 -18.13 7.88
CA ALA A 297 -22.62 -18.90 9.13
C ALA A 297 -24.05 -19.16 9.62
N TYR A 298 -24.95 -18.18 9.46
CA TYR A 298 -26.36 -18.32 9.82
C TYR A 298 -27.11 -19.26 8.86
N GLU A 299 -26.85 -19.17 7.56
CA GLU A 299 -27.43 -20.08 6.55
C GLU A 299 -27.02 -21.54 6.81
N GLN A 300 -25.74 -21.77 7.07
CA GLN A 300 -25.22 -23.10 7.41
C GLN A 300 -25.88 -23.66 8.68
N ALA A 301 -26.02 -22.85 9.73
CA ALA A 301 -26.68 -23.27 10.96
C ALA A 301 -28.17 -23.58 10.76
N HIS A 302 -28.87 -22.79 9.94
CA HIS A 302 -30.26 -23.05 9.58
C HIS A 302 -30.41 -24.35 8.78
N PHE A 303 -29.53 -24.59 7.81
CA PHE A 303 -29.50 -25.83 7.03
C PHE A 303 -29.27 -27.06 7.90
N ILE A 304 -28.31 -27.01 8.83
CA ILE A 304 -28.04 -28.10 9.77
C ILE A 304 -29.26 -28.37 10.66
N ARG A 305 -29.92 -27.33 11.20
CA ARG A 305 -31.12 -27.51 12.02
C ARG A 305 -32.31 -28.10 11.26
N LYS A 306 -32.43 -27.83 9.96
CA LYS A 306 -33.51 -28.37 9.12
C LYS A 306 -33.31 -29.85 8.78
N ASN A 307 -32.05 -30.31 8.77
CA ASN A 307 -31.66 -31.67 8.38
C ASN A 307 -31.22 -32.55 9.56
N ALA A 308 -31.36 -32.06 10.79
CA ALA A 308 -31.13 -32.80 12.04
C ALA A 308 -32.47 -33.24 12.64
#